data_AF-A0A949P6A1-F1
#
_entry.id   AF-A0A949P6A1-F1
#
_cell.length_a   1.000
_cell.length_b   1.000
_cell.length_c   1.000
_cell.angle_alpha   90.00
_cell.angle_beta   90.00
_cell.angle_gamma   90.00
#
_symmetry.space_group_name_H-M   'P 1'
#
loop_
_entity.id
_entity.type
_entity.pdbx_description
1 polymer ?
#
loop_
_entity_poly.entity_id
_entity_poly.type
_entity_poly.pdbx_seq_one_letter_code
_entity_poly.pdbx_strand_id
1 'polypeptide(L)'
;MVGPPTTQSALAATPRSEASTRVAALGTILGVWAHPDDEAYLSAAVMRLALENGQRVACVTATSGERGTADPASWPPEKLGAVRR
;
A
#
# COMPACT_ATOMS: atom_id res chain seq x y z
N MET A 1 -11.28 -51.86 -4.41
CA MET A 1 -12.40 -50.91 -4.26
C MET A 1 -11.80 -49.53 -4.01
N VAL A 2 -11.55 -48.77 -5.08
CA VAL A 2 -10.98 -47.42 -5.02
C VAL A 2 -12.12 -46.48 -4.60
N GLY A 3 -11.97 -45.79 -3.47
CA GLY A 3 -12.97 -44.82 -3.00
C GLY A 3 -13.12 -43.65 -3.98
N PRO A 4 -14.29 -43.02 -4.08
CA PRO A 4 -14.49 -41.90 -4.99
C PRO A 4 -13.57 -40.73 -4.61
N PRO A 5 -13.09 -39.93 -5.59
CA PRO A 5 -12.31 -38.74 -5.29
C PRO A 5 -13.17 -37.76 -4.49
N THR A 6 -12.60 -37.25 -3.40
CA THR A 6 -13.22 -36.23 -2.56
C THR A 6 -13.39 -34.97 -3.41
N THR A 7 -14.62 -34.60 -3.76
CA THR A 7 -14.91 -33.34 -4.43
C THR A 7 -14.46 -32.20 -3.52
N GLN A 8 -13.34 -31.54 -3.87
CA GLN A 8 -12.91 -30.33 -3.21
C GLN A 8 -13.96 -29.25 -3.52
N SER A 9 -14.76 -28.90 -2.52
CA SER A 9 -15.74 -27.82 -2.63
C SER A 9 -15.00 -26.52 -2.94
N ALA A 10 -15.18 -26.01 -4.16
CA ALA A 10 -14.72 -24.68 -4.52
C ALA A 10 -15.58 -23.68 -3.72
N LEU A 11 -15.03 -23.10 -2.67
CA LEU A 11 -15.62 -21.94 -2.02
C LEU A 11 -15.82 -20.87 -3.10
N ALA A 12 -17.08 -20.49 -3.35
CA ALA A 12 -17.41 -19.42 -4.27
C ALA A 12 -16.58 -18.17 -3.91
N ALA A 13 -15.97 -17.53 -4.92
CA ALA A 13 -15.17 -16.34 -4.72
C ALA A 13 -16.03 -15.28 -4.02
N THR A 14 -15.58 -14.80 -2.85
CA THR A 14 -16.27 -13.75 -2.11
C THR A 14 -16.46 -12.53 -3.03
N PRO A 15 -17.68 -12.01 -3.18
CA PRO A 15 -17.91 -10.87 -4.04
C PRO A 15 -17.13 -9.66 -3.53
N ARG A 16 -16.55 -8.96 -4.48
CA ARG A 16 -15.73 -7.77 -4.28
C ARG A 16 -16.55 -6.66 -3.61
N SER A 17 -15.99 -6.01 -2.59
CA SER A 17 -16.67 -4.91 -1.90
C SER A 17 -16.86 -3.70 -2.83
N GLU A 18 -17.84 -2.84 -2.54
CA GLU A 18 -18.07 -1.62 -3.32
C GLU A 18 -16.82 -0.72 -3.35
N ALA A 19 -16.15 -0.55 -2.20
CA ALA A 19 -14.89 0.18 -2.11
C ALA A 19 -13.82 -0.41 -3.04
N SER A 20 -13.69 -1.74 -3.06
CA SER A 20 -12.77 -2.43 -3.96
C SER A 20 -13.14 -2.19 -5.44
N THR A 21 -14.42 -2.25 -5.81
CA THR A 21 -14.87 -1.90 -7.17
C THR A 21 -14.54 -0.44 -7.55
N ARG A 22 -14.75 0.51 -6.64
CA ARG A 22 -14.35 1.92 -6.88
C ARG A 22 -12.84 2.08 -7.07
N VAL A 23 -12.04 1.35 -6.29
CA VAL A 23 -10.58 1.39 -6.44
C VAL A 23 -10.13 0.77 -7.76
N ALA A 24 -10.76 -0.33 -8.22
CA ALA A 24 -10.48 -0.93 -9.53
C ALA A 24 -10.66 0.05 -10.68
N ALA A 25 -11.68 0.91 -10.61
CA ALA A 25 -11.96 1.90 -11.64
C ALA A 25 -10.84 2.95 -11.80
N LEU A 26 -9.93 3.11 -10.83
CA LEU A 26 -8.81 4.04 -10.91
C LEU A 26 -7.68 3.56 -11.85
N GLY A 27 -7.60 2.26 -12.17
CA GLY A 27 -6.54 1.74 -13.05
C GLY A 27 -5.15 1.77 -12.41
N THR A 28 -4.14 2.36 -13.07
CA THR A 28 -2.80 2.54 -12.46
C THR A 28 -2.81 3.78 -11.56
N ILE A 29 -2.30 3.65 -10.33
CA ILE A 29 -2.33 4.72 -9.33
C ILE A 29 -0.91 5.25 -9.07
N LEU A 30 -0.74 6.57 -9.13
CA LEU A 30 0.46 7.28 -8.68
C LEU A 30 0.08 8.19 -7.51
N GLY A 31 0.62 7.91 -6.32
CA GLY A 31 0.53 8.81 -5.18
C GLY A 31 1.71 9.77 -5.15
N VAL A 32 1.45 11.06 -4.91
CA VAL A 32 2.49 12.10 -4.78
C VAL A 32 2.39 12.71 -3.39
N TRP A 33 3.48 12.62 -2.63
CA TRP A 33 3.50 12.84 -1.19
C TRP A 33 4.63 13.79 -0.80
N ALA A 34 4.46 14.51 0.32
CA ALA A 34 5.46 15.47 0.75
C ALA A 34 6.62 14.77 1.48
N HIS A 35 6.30 13.87 2.39
CA HIS A 35 7.25 13.17 3.26
C HIS A 35 7.01 11.65 3.26
N PRO A 36 8.01 10.86 3.66
CA PRO A 36 7.81 9.44 3.90
C PRO A 36 6.70 9.24 4.94
N ASP A 37 5.90 8.19 4.74
CA ASP A 37 4.77 7.77 5.58
C ASP A 37 3.43 8.52 5.35
N ASP A 38 3.43 9.63 4.61
CA ASP A 38 2.20 10.35 4.23
C ASP A 38 1.24 9.40 3.47
N GLU A 39 1.77 8.58 2.57
CA GLU A 39 1.02 7.63 1.76
C GLU A 39 0.35 6.56 2.61
N ALA A 40 1.06 6.08 3.62
CA ALA A 40 0.58 5.06 4.54
C ALA A 40 -0.53 5.65 5.43
N TYR A 41 -0.31 6.84 5.98
CA TYR A 41 -1.28 7.50 6.85
C TYR A 41 -2.59 7.84 6.12
N LEU A 42 -2.49 8.39 4.91
CA LEU A 42 -3.64 8.94 4.20
C LEU A 42 -4.35 7.92 3.29
N SER A 43 -3.66 6.88 2.84
CA SER A 43 -4.16 6.06 1.72
C SER A 43 -3.85 4.57 1.76
N ALA A 44 -3.29 4.04 2.85
CA ALA A 44 -2.91 2.62 2.93
C ALA A 44 -4.02 1.65 2.52
N ALA A 45 -5.27 1.89 2.94
CA ALA A 45 -6.39 1.02 2.58
C ALA A 45 -6.71 1.04 1.07
N VAL A 46 -6.60 2.21 0.42
CA VAL A 46 -6.81 2.34 -1.03
C VAL A 46 -5.71 1.61 -1.80
N MET A 47 -4.44 1.81 -1.41
CA MET A 47 -3.31 1.14 -2.05
C MET A 47 -3.36 -0.36 -1.85
N ARG A 48 -3.70 -0.83 -0.64
CA ARG A 48 -3.88 -2.26 -0.35
C ARG A 48 -4.95 -2.87 -1.23
N LEU A 49 -6.13 -2.24 -1.31
CA LEU A 49 -7.20 -2.69 -2.20
C LEU A 49 -6.71 -2.73 -3.64
N ALA A 50 -6.05 -1.69 -4.14
CA ALA A 50 -5.54 -1.65 -5.50
C ALA A 50 -4.61 -2.84 -5.82
N LEU A 51 -3.70 -3.19 -4.90
CA LEU A 51 -2.82 -4.35 -5.03
C LEU A 51 -3.60 -5.68 -5.04
N GLU A 52 -4.63 -5.84 -4.19
CA GLU A 52 -5.52 -7.02 -4.21
C GLU A 52 -6.25 -7.18 -5.55
N ASN A 53 -6.37 -6.10 -6.31
CA ASN A 53 -7.06 -6.06 -7.61
C ASN A 53 -6.11 -6.34 -8.78
N GLY A 54 -4.82 -6.51 -8.51
CA GLY A 54 -3.80 -6.59 -9.54
C GLY A 54 -3.48 -5.25 -10.22
N GLN A 55 -3.88 -4.12 -9.63
CA GLN A 55 -3.51 -2.80 -10.14
C GLN A 55 -2.05 -2.49 -9.80
N ARG A 56 -1.44 -1.62 -10.61
CA ARG A 56 -0.11 -1.05 -10.32
C ARG A 56 -0.28 0.18 -9.45
N VAL A 57 0.54 0.27 -8.41
CA VAL A 57 0.61 1.42 -7.51
C VAL A 57 2.08 1.86 -7.42
N ALA A 58 2.32 3.16 -7.53
CA ALA A 58 3.63 3.76 -7.30
C ALA A 58 3.49 4.99 -6.40
N CYS A 59 4.53 5.27 -5.62
CA CYS A 59 4.64 6.47 -4.77
C CYS A 59 5.81 7.33 -5.24
N VAL A 60 5.59 8.64 -5.25
CA VAL A 60 6.64 9.65 -5.38
C VAL A 60 6.59 10.51 -4.13
N THR A 61 7.70 10.53 -3.39
CA THR A 61 7.84 11.31 -2.17
C THR A 61 8.82 12.45 -2.42
N ALA A 62 8.37 13.68 -2.18
CA ALA A 62 9.10 14.89 -2.57
C ALA A 62 10.35 15.17 -1.73
N THR A 63 10.34 14.75 -0.45
CA THR A 63 11.45 14.96 0.49
C THR A 63 11.83 13.66 1.19
N SER A 64 13.00 13.61 1.83
CA SER A 64 13.36 12.48 2.70
C SER A 64 12.87 12.68 4.16
N GLY A 65 12.08 13.72 4.45
CA GLY A 65 11.59 13.99 5.80
C GLY A 65 12.69 14.34 6.82
N GLU A 66 13.77 14.99 6.36
CA GLU A 66 15.03 15.18 7.10
C GLU A 66 14.88 16.06 8.35
N ARG A 67 13.77 16.81 8.44
CA ARG A 67 13.46 17.72 9.54
C ARG A 67 12.40 17.19 10.50
N GLY A 68 11.94 15.95 10.29
CA GLY A 68 10.85 15.33 11.06
C GLY A 68 11.29 14.79 12.43
N THR A 69 12.03 15.56 13.22
CA THR A 69 12.51 15.16 14.55
C THR A 69 12.44 16.34 15.53
N ALA A 70 12.17 16.03 16.79
CA ALA A 70 12.31 16.98 17.89
C ALA A 70 13.75 17.05 18.45
N ASP A 71 14.64 16.14 18.03
CA ASP A 71 16.04 16.08 18.44
C ASP A 71 16.99 16.10 17.22
N PRO A 72 17.25 17.29 16.65
CA PRO A 72 18.18 17.44 15.53
C PRO A 72 19.65 17.18 15.89
N ALA A 73 20.01 17.16 17.18
CA ALA A 73 21.38 16.91 17.61
C ALA A 73 21.73 15.42 17.45
N SER A 74 20.84 14.53 17.88
CA SER A 74 21.01 13.08 17.68
C SER A 74 20.67 12.62 16.25
N TRP A 75 19.81 13.38 15.57
CA TRP A 75 19.29 13.11 14.23
C TRP A 75 19.50 14.30 13.30
N PRO A 76 20.75 14.62 12.93
CA PRO A 76 21.00 15.66 11.93
C PRO A 76 20.30 15.30 10.60
N PRO A 77 19.96 16.30 9.76
CA PRO A 77 19.13 16.09 8.57
C PRO A 77 19.62 14.99 7.62
N GLU A 78 20.92 14.94 7.34
CA GLU A 78 21.50 13.90 6.48
C GLU A 78 21.21 12.49 7.03
N LYS A 79 21.44 12.29 8.33
CA LYS A 79 21.24 11.01 9.02
C LYS A 79 19.77 10.62 9.04
N LEU A 80 18.89 11.57 9.41
CA LEU A 80 17.45 11.27 9.49
C LEU A 80 16.87 10.98 8.11
N GLY A 81 17.22 11.80 7.11
CA GLY A 81 16.77 11.60 5.74
C GLY A 81 17.25 10.28 5.14
N ALA A 82 18.45 9.83 5.47
CA ALA A 82 18.96 8.53 5.04
C ALA A 82 18.19 7.34 5.65
N VAL A 83 17.75 7.46 6.91
CA VAL A 83 16.99 6.40 7.60
C VAL A 83 15.54 6.30 7.13
N ARG A 84 14.95 7.40 6.65
CA ARG A 84 13.54 7.47 6.24
C ARG A 84 13.31 7.31 4.73
N ARG A 85 14.34 6.97 3.96
CA ARG A 85 14.26 6.70 2.52
C ARG A 85 14.00 5.22 2.25
#